data_AF-A0A059FND6-F1
#
_entry.id   AF-A0A059FND6-F1
#
_cell.length_a   1.000
_cell.length_b   1.000
_cell.length_c   1.000
_cell.angle_alpha   90.00
_cell.angle_beta   90.00
_cell.angle_gamma   90.00
#
_symmetry.space_group_name_H-M   'P 1'
#
loop_
_entity.id
_entity.type
_entity.pdbx_description
1 polymer ?
#
loop_
_entity_poly.entity_id
_entity_poly.type
_entity_poly.pdbx_seq_one_letter_code
_entity_poly.pdbx_strand_id
1 'polypeptide(L)'
;MTKTGRNSMAEAMTVLVTVAMWIAGAFGVIGIPVLSLGLIASLSNGEASLPGIEALADGVSPGSFVIALGLLCVIVPGVIFICIQMRRILLTLVEGDPFVPENAGRLSRIGIAIAAMEVIRIATLLVVRAVPSLVGDAPPKLSTQLILWISVAALFILSQVFREGTRLRDEEKMTI
;
A
#
# COMPACT_ATOMS: atom_id res chain seq x y z
N MET A 1 36.90 0.07 21.29
CA MET A 1 36.36 0.26 19.92
C MET A 1 35.06 -0.52 19.80
N THR A 2 33.90 0.12 20.01
CA THR A 2 32.58 -0.51 19.83
C THR A 2 31.74 0.37 18.93
N LYS A 3 31.76 0.03 17.64
CA LYS A 3 31.05 0.72 16.55
C LYS A 3 29.61 0.20 16.43
N THR A 4 28.93 -0.03 17.56
CA THR A 4 27.71 -0.86 17.63
C THR A 4 26.41 -0.03 17.63
N GLY A 5 26.45 1.25 18.01
CA GLY A 5 25.24 2.08 18.16
C GLY A 5 24.64 2.61 16.86
N ARG A 6 25.46 2.93 15.85
CA ARG A 6 24.99 3.57 14.59
C ARG A 6 24.31 2.59 13.64
N ASN A 7 24.57 1.29 13.81
CA ASN A 7 24.06 0.24 12.93
C ASN A 7 22.71 -0.28 13.43
N SER A 8 22.48 -0.27 14.76
CA SER A 8 21.31 -0.90 15.38
C SER A 8 19.97 -0.26 15.00
N MET A 9 19.87 1.08 14.95
CA MET A 9 18.60 1.75 14.62
C MET A 9 18.22 1.61 13.14
N ALA A 10 19.20 1.73 12.26
CA ALA A 10 19.04 1.51 10.83
C ALA A 10 18.65 0.06 10.50
N GLU A 11 19.29 -0.89 11.17
CA GLU A 11 19.00 -2.31 11.08
C GLU A 11 17.59 -2.62 11.60
N ALA A 12 17.21 -2.09 12.78
CA ALA A 12 15.88 -2.24 13.34
C ALA A 12 14.77 -1.69 12.43
N MET A 13 14.95 -0.49 11.85
CA MET A 13 13.99 0.08 10.91
C MET A 13 13.91 -0.73 9.60
N THR A 14 15.02 -1.25 9.12
CA THR A 14 15.05 -2.12 7.92
C THR A 14 14.35 -3.45 8.18
N VAL A 15 14.57 -4.05 9.36
CA VAL A 15 13.89 -5.28 9.79
C VAL A 15 12.39 -5.03 9.87
N LEU A 16 11.95 -3.93 10.49
CA LEU A 16 10.53 -3.58 10.60
C LEU A 16 9.87 -3.48 9.23
N VAL A 17 10.48 -2.75 8.29
CA VAL A 17 9.97 -2.63 6.92
C VAL A 17 9.94 -3.98 6.21
N THR A 18 10.94 -4.83 6.46
CA THR A 18 11.00 -6.18 5.88
C THR A 18 9.89 -7.08 6.41
N VAL A 19 9.64 -7.06 7.71
CA VAL A 19 8.53 -7.77 8.35
C VAL A 19 7.20 -7.29 7.78
N ALA A 20 7.00 -5.98 7.63
CA ALA A 20 5.79 -5.42 7.03
C ALA A 20 5.56 -5.91 5.59
N MET A 21 6.62 -6.01 4.77
CA MET A 21 6.54 -6.58 3.42
C MET A 21 6.12 -8.06 3.43
N TRP A 22 6.70 -8.87 4.31
CA TRP A 22 6.35 -10.30 4.42
C TRP A 22 4.92 -10.50 4.90
N ILE A 23 4.45 -9.69 5.86
CA ILE A 23 3.06 -9.71 6.31
C ILE A 23 2.14 -9.37 5.14
N ALA A 24 2.40 -8.27 4.42
CA ALA A 24 1.60 -7.90 3.25
C ALA A 24 1.60 -9.00 2.18
N GLY A 25 2.76 -9.60 1.91
CA GLY A 25 2.89 -10.74 0.99
C GLY A 25 2.08 -11.95 1.44
N ALA A 26 2.13 -12.32 2.72
CA ALA A 26 1.36 -13.42 3.28
C ALA A 26 -0.16 -13.18 3.15
N PHE A 27 -0.63 -11.95 3.41
CA PHE A 27 -2.02 -11.57 3.16
C PHE A 27 -2.41 -11.72 1.69
N GLY A 28 -1.53 -11.38 0.75
CA GLY A 28 -1.76 -11.62 -0.67
C GLY A 28 -1.84 -13.11 -1.00
N VAL A 29 -0.83 -13.89 -0.60
CA VAL A 29 -0.71 -15.32 -0.91
C VAL A 29 -1.87 -16.14 -0.34
N ILE A 30 -2.33 -15.82 0.87
CA ILE A 30 -3.42 -16.54 1.53
C ILE A 30 -4.78 -15.93 1.16
N GLY A 31 -4.89 -14.60 1.25
CA GLY A 31 -6.16 -13.90 1.08
C GLY A 31 -6.69 -13.97 -0.35
N ILE A 32 -5.84 -13.91 -1.38
CA ILE A 32 -6.30 -13.96 -2.78
C ILE A 32 -7.00 -15.30 -3.07
N PRO A 33 -6.38 -16.48 -2.84
CA PRO A 33 -7.06 -17.76 -3.05
C PRO A 33 -8.34 -17.91 -2.23
N VAL A 34 -8.32 -17.52 -0.95
CA VAL A 34 -9.48 -17.62 -0.06
C VAL A 34 -10.64 -16.77 -0.57
N LEU A 35 -10.38 -15.51 -0.94
CA LEU A 35 -11.41 -14.62 -1.47
C LEU A 35 -11.89 -15.04 -2.86
N SER A 36 -11.00 -15.58 -3.70
CA SER A 36 -11.37 -16.13 -5.01
C SER A 36 -12.28 -17.36 -4.87
N LEU A 37 -11.98 -18.27 -3.94
CA LEU A 37 -12.85 -19.41 -3.66
C LEU A 37 -14.21 -18.98 -3.09
N GLY A 38 -14.21 -18.00 -2.18
CA GLY A 38 -15.45 -17.41 -1.66
C GLY A 38 -16.29 -16.74 -2.75
N LEU A 39 -15.65 -16.03 -3.69
CA LEU A 39 -16.34 -15.45 -4.84
C LEU A 39 -16.96 -16.54 -5.73
N ILE A 40 -16.22 -17.62 -6.02
CA ILE A 40 -16.72 -18.74 -6.81
C ILE A 40 -17.93 -19.37 -6.12
N ALA A 41 -17.82 -19.68 -4.81
CA ALA A 41 -18.92 -20.23 -4.01
C ALA A 41 -20.16 -19.33 -4.03
N SER A 42 -19.98 -18.03 -3.86
CA SER A 42 -21.07 -17.04 -3.89
C SER A 42 -21.77 -17.00 -5.25
N LEU A 43 -21.04 -17.24 -6.35
CA LEU A 43 -21.61 -17.31 -7.71
C LEU A 43 -22.25 -18.67 -8.04
N SER A 44 -21.92 -19.74 -7.32
CA SER A 44 -22.41 -21.12 -7.57
C SER A 44 -23.53 -21.57 -6.63
N ASN A 45 -24.37 -20.64 -6.17
CA ASN A 45 -25.46 -20.86 -5.19
C ASN A 45 -25.00 -21.10 -3.74
N GLY A 46 -23.85 -20.54 -3.34
CA GLY A 46 -23.38 -20.53 -1.96
C GLY A 46 -22.38 -21.62 -1.59
N GLU A 47 -22.14 -22.57 -2.49
CA GLU A 47 -21.25 -23.71 -2.26
C GLU A 47 -20.23 -23.85 -3.40
N ALA A 48 -18.95 -23.97 -3.05
CA ALA A 48 -17.92 -24.46 -3.97
C ALA A 48 -17.00 -25.44 -3.25
N SER A 49 -16.74 -26.58 -3.90
CA SER A 49 -15.85 -27.62 -3.38
C SER A 49 -14.59 -27.74 -4.23
N LEU A 50 -13.44 -27.75 -3.57
CA LEU A 50 -12.19 -28.29 -4.09
C LEU A 50 -11.84 -29.56 -3.30
N PRO A 51 -11.00 -30.46 -3.84
CA PRO A 51 -10.53 -31.62 -3.08
C PRO A 51 -9.90 -31.21 -1.74
N GLY A 52 -10.56 -31.54 -0.63
CA GLY A 52 -10.12 -31.21 0.74
C GLY A 52 -10.45 -29.80 1.23
N ILE A 53 -11.18 -28.97 0.47
CA ILE A 53 -11.58 -27.62 0.85
C ILE A 53 -13.04 -27.37 0.45
N GLU A 54 -13.89 -27.10 1.43
CA GLU A 54 -15.27 -26.67 1.22
C GLU A 54 -15.40 -25.18 1.52
N ALA A 55 -15.87 -24.41 0.53
CA ALA A 55 -16.15 -22.99 0.67
C ALA A 55 -17.66 -22.77 0.78
N LEU A 56 -18.09 -22.28 1.94
CA LEU A 56 -19.46 -21.87 2.23
C LEU A 56 -19.51 -20.34 2.22
N ALA A 57 -20.26 -19.78 1.28
CA ALA A 57 -20.43 -18.33 1.11
C ALA A 57 -21.88 -17.89 1.33
N ASP A 58 -22.67 -18.71 2.02
CA ASP A 58 -24.10 -18.49 2.19
C ASP A 58 -24.38 -17.15 2.91
N GLY A 59 -25.27 -16.35 2.34
CA GLY A 59 -25.59 -15.00 2.82
C GLY A 59 -24.54 -13.91 2.55
N VAL A 60 -23.44 -14.19 1.84
CA VAL A 60 -22.45 -13.16 1.44
C VAL A 60 -22.59 -12.82 -0.05
N SER A 61 -22.82 -11.55 -0.35
CA SER A 61 -22.99 -11.09 -1.74
C SER A 61 -21.70 -11.19 -2.56
N PRO A 62 -21.77 -11.52 -3.86
CA PRO A 62 -20.61 -11.54 -4.75
C PRO A 62 -19.84 -10.20 -4.76
N GLY A 63 -20.55 -9.07 -4.64
CA GLY A 63 -19.93 -7.75 -4.57
C GLY A 63 -19.00 -7.56 -3.38
N SER A 64 -19.28 -8.16 -2.23
CA SER A 64 -18.38 -8.10 -1.06
C SER A 64 -17.04 -8.76 -1.36
N PHE A 65 -17.07 -9.92 -2.03
CA PHE A 65 -15.84 -10.61 -2.46
C PHE A 65 -15.10 -9.83 -3.55
N VAL A 66 -15.81 -9.24 -4.53
CA VAL A 66 -15.19 -8.39 -5.57
C VAL A 66 -14.50 -7.18 -4.95
N ILE A 67 -15.13 -6.51 -3.99
CA ILE A 67 -14.52 -5.39 -3.26
C ILE A 67 -13.28 -5.88 -2.51
N ALA A 68 -13.42 -6.94 -1.69
CA ALA A 68 -12.31 -7.45 -0.88
C ALA A 68 -11.12 -7.86 -1.75
N LEU A 69 -11.37 -8.60 -2.84
CA LEU A 69 -10.34 -9.05 -3.78
C LEU A 69 -9.71 -7.87 -4.51
N GLY A 70 -10.52 -6.94 -5.03
CA GLY A 70 -10.03 -5.74 -5.71
C GLY A 70 -9.12 -4.89 -4.81
N LEU A 71 -9.50 -4.70 -3.55
CA LEU A 71 -8.69 -3.98 -2.58
C LEU A 71 -7.43 -4.73 -2.21
N LEU A 72 -7.51 -6.05 -1.99
CA LEU A 72 -6.33 -6.84 -1.64
C LEU A 72 -5.29 -6.84 -2.77
N CYS A 73 -5.73 -6.99 -4.02
CA CYS A 73 -4.88 -6.92 -5.21
C CYS A 73 -4.18 -5.56 -5.41
N VAL A 74 -4.65 -4.51 -4.74
CA VAL A 74 -4.08 -3.16 -4.81
C VAL A 74 -3.23 -2.86 -3.57
N ILE A 75 -3.74 -3.18 -2.39
CA ILE A 75 -3.09 -2.93 -1.10
C ILE A 75 -1.79 -3.72 -0.98
N VAL A 76 -1.78 -5.01 -1.35
CA VAL A 76 -0.58 -5.85 -1.21
C VAL A 76 0.61 -5.31 -2.03
N PRO A 77 0.50 -5.15 -3.36
CA PRO A 77 1.61 -4.59 -4.13
C PRO A 77 1.90 -3.13 -3.77
N GLY A 78 0.87 -2.34 -3.41
CA GLY A 78 1.04 -0.96 -2.99
C GLY A 78 1.87 -0.82 -1.70
N VAL A 79 1.55 -1.61 -0.67
CA VAL A 79 2.30 -1.65 0.59
C VAL A 79 3.73 -2.14 0.36
N ILE A 80 3.92 -3.19 -0.44
CA ILE A 80 5.25 -3.68 -0.79
C ILE A 80 6.07 -2.58 -1.49
N PHE A 81 5.47 -1.89 -2.47
CA PHE A 81 6.11 -0.79 -3.17
C PHE A 81 6.51 0.35 -2.22
N ILE A 82 5.62 0.77 -1.33
CA ILE A 82 5.89 1.81 -0.33
C ILE A 82 7.04 1.38 0.58
N CYS A 83 7.02 0.15 1.08
CA CYS A 83 8.09 -0.40 1.91
C CYS A 83 9.45 -0.38 1.20
N ILE A 84 9.49 -0.74 -0.09
CA ILE A 84 10.71 -0.67 -0.90
C ILE A 84 11.22 0.78 -1.00
N GLN A 85 10.34 1.76 -1.24
CA GLN A 85 10.74 3.16 -1.28
C GLN A 85 11.25 3.66 0.08
N MET A 86 10.55 3.33 1.17
CA MET A 86 10.97 3.68 2.53
C MET A 86 12.34 3.09 2.86
N ARG A 87 12.58 1.81 2.52
CA ARG A 87 13.87 1.16 2.72
C ARG A 87 15.00 1.91 2.01
N ARG A 88 14.78 2.38 0.78
CA ARG A 88 15.78 3.15 0.04
C ARG A 88 16.10 4.49 0.71
N ILE A 89 15.09 5.17 1.26
CA ILE A 89 15.28 6.41 2.03
C ILE A 89 16.08 6.12 3.32
N LEU A 90 15.74 5.03 4.02
CA LEU A 90 16.47 4.62 5.22
C LEU A 90 17.93 4.32 4.92
N LEU A 91 18.25 3.63 3.83
CA LEU A 91 19.63 3.32 3.44
C LEU A 91 20.50 4.59 3.30
N THR A 92 19.99 5.62 2.61
CA THR A 92 20.71 6.90 2.47
C THR A 92 20.91 7.62 3.81
N LEU A 93 19.98 7.45 4.77
CA LEU A 93 20.14 7.97 6.13
C LEU A 93 21.25 7.21 6.88
N VAL A 94 21.39 5.89 6.71
CA VAL A 94 22.49 5.10 7.29
C VAL A 94 23.84 5.54 6.76
N GLU A 95 23.89 5.84 5.46
CA GLU A 95 25.09 6.32 4.76
C GLU A 95 25.50 7.73 5.22
N GLY A 96 24.62 8.45 5.93
CA GLY A 96 24.89 9.73 6.56
C GLY A 96 24.40 10.94 5.77
N ASP A 97 23.76 10.73 4.61
CA ASP A 97 23.18 11.80 3.80
C ASP A 97 21.70 11.54 3.48
N PRO A 98 20.77 12.00 4.33
CA PRO A 98 19.34 11.85 4.07
C PRO A 98 18.80 12.82 3.01
N PHE A 99 19.51 13.90 2.72
CA PHE A 99 19.08 14.95 1.80
C PHE A 99 19.76 14.76 0.45
N VAL A 100 19.33 13.72 -0.25
CA VAL A 100 19.71 13.46 -1.64
C VAL A 100 18.50 13.71 -2.55
N PRO A 101 18.68 14.27 -3.77
CA PRO A 101 17.57 14.58 -4.68
C PRO A 101 16.69 13.36 -4.99
N GLU A 102 17.26 12.16 -4.94
CA GLU A 102 16.56 10.89 -5.16
C GLU A 102 15.50 10.63 -4.08
N ASN A 103 15.71 11.06 -2.83
CA ASN A 103 14.77 10.87 -1.73
C ASN A 103 13.51 11.72 -1.91
N ALA A 104 13.63 12.93 -2.45
CA ALA A 104 12.48 13.71 -2.87
C ALA A 104 11.62 12.92 -3.87
N GLY A 105 12.25 12.35 -4.91
CA GLY A 105 11.56 11.52 -5.89
C GLY A 105 10.94 10.24 -5.30
N ARG A 106 11.53 9.66 -4.25
CA ARG A 106 10.97 8.50 -3.53
C ARG A 106 9.72 8.88 -2.73
N LEU A 107 9.73 10.01 -2.01
CA LEU A 107 8.57 10.52 -1.27
C LEU A 107 7.39 10.86 -2.20
N SER A 108 7.66 11.52 -3.33
CA SER A 108 6.64 11.81 -4.35
C SER A 108 6.01 10.53 -4.89
N ARG A 109 6.81 9.50 -5.20
CA ARG A 109 6.30 8.18 -5.64
C ARG A 109 5.43 7.49 -4.58
N ILE A 110 5.78 7.60 -3.30
CA ILE A 110 4.94 7.08 -2.21
C ILE A 110 3.59 7.82 -2.19
N GLY A 111 3.60 9.15 -2.28
CA GLY A 111 2.37 9.96 -2.35
C GLY A 111 1.47 9.58 -3.53
N ILE A 112 2.06 9.43 -4.73
CA ILE A 112 1.35 8.98 -5.93
C ILE A 112 0.76 7.57 -5.74
N ALA A 113 1.54 6.63 -5.16
CA ALA A 113 1.05 5.28 -4.91
C ALA A 113 -0.16 5.28 -3.96
N ILE A 114 -0.11 6.05 -2.87
CA ILE A 114 -1.23 6.18 -1.93
C ILE A 114 -2.46 6.79 -2.61
N ALA A 115 -2.29 7.85 -3.39
CA ALA A 115 -3.37 8.47 -4.15
C ALA A 115 -4.00 7.50 -5.15
N ALA A 116 -3.17 6.76 -5.91
CA ALA A 116 -3.63 5.78 -6.88
C ALA A 116 -4.42 4.65 -6.20
N MET A 117 -3.97 4.16 -5.05
CA MET A 117 -4.71 3.14 -4.29
C MET A 117 -6.09 3.63 -3.85
N GLU A 118 -6.21 4.88 -3.37
CA GLU A 118 -7.50 5.47 -2.99
C GLU A 118 -8.43 5.64 -4.21
N VAL A 119 -7.89 6.09 -5.35
CA VAL A 119 -8.65 6.21 -6.60
C VAL A 119 -9.16 4.84 -7.06
N ILE A 120 -8.32 3.81 -7.03
CA ILE A 120 -8.73 2.45 -7.40
C ILE A 120 -9.79 1.93 -6.43
N ARG A 121 -9.66 2.15 -5.11
CA ARG A 121 -10.68 1.79 -4.12
C ARG A 121 -12.03 2.42 -4.49
N ILE A 122 -12.06 3.73 -4.74
CA ILE A 122 -13.30 4.43 -5.12
C ILE A 122 -13.87 3.86 -6.42
N ALA A 123 -13.02 3.63 -7.42
CA ALA A 123 -13.43 3.02 -8.69
C ALA A 123 -14.04 1.62 -8.50
N THR A 124 -13.45 0.76 -7.67
CA THR A 124 -13.99 -0.56 -7.33
C THR A 124 -15.38 -0.44 -6.70
N LEU A 125 -15.58 0.49 -5.75
CA LEU A 125 -16.89 0.70 -5.13
C LEU A 125 -17.93 1.20 -6.14
N LEU A 126 -17.54 2.07 -7.07
CA LEU A 126 -18.40 2.55 -8.15
C LEU A 126 -18.81 1.42 -9.10
N VAL A 127 -17.85 0.56 -9.50
CA VAL A 127 -18.12 -0.60 -10.36
C VAL A 127 -19.11 -1.55 -9.70
N VAL A 128 -18.89 -1.92 -8.43
CA VAL A 128 -19.82 -2.81 -7.72
C VAL A 128 -21.20 -2.19 -7.60
N ARG A 129 -21.29 -0.88 -7.35
CA ARG A 129 -22.59 -0.18 -7.29
C ARG A 129 -23.30 -0.11 -8.65
N ALA A 130 -22.56 -0.08 -9.76
CA ALA A 130 -23.11 0.02 -11.11
C ALA A 130 -23.56 -1.33 -11.69
N VAL A 131 -23.11 -2.46 -11.13
CA VAL A 131 -23.41 -3.81 -11.61
C VAL A 131 -24.47 -4.47 -10.72
N PRO A 132 -25.73 -4.60 -11.15
CA PRO A 132 -26.83 -5.08 -10.30
C PRO A 132 -26.61 -6.48 -9.71
N SER A 133 -25.93 -7.37 -10.44
CA SER A 133 -25.62 -8.73 -9.96
C SER A 133 -24.57 -8.77 -8.83
N LEU A 134 -23.83 -7.67 -8.62
CA LEU A 134 -22.86 -7.54 -7.54
C LEU A 134 -23.43 -6.78 -6.34
N VAL A 135 -24.49 -6.00 -6.53
CA VAL A 135 -25.15 -5.27 -5.45
C VAL A 135 -25.92 -6.26 -4.58
N GLY A 136 -25.48 -6.43 -3.33
CA GLY A 136 -26.24 -7.16 -2.31
C GLY A 136 -27.40 -6.33 -1.76
N ASP A 137 -27.89 -6.67 -0.57
CA ASP A 137 -29.04 -6.01 0.07
C ASP A 137 -28.86 -4.49 0.27
N ALA A 138 -27.60 -4.05 0.40
CA ALA A 138 -27.26 -2.64 0.50
C ALA A 138 -26.11 -2.27 -0.45
N PRO A 139 -26.23 -1.17 -1.22
CA PRO A 139 -25.14 -0.71 -2.07
C PRO A 139 -23.95 -0.23 -1.23
N PRO A 140 -22.71 -0.40 -1.72
CA PRO A 140 -21.52 0.05 -1.00
C PRO A 140 -21.57 1.57 -0.76
N LYS A 141 -21.17 1.97 0.45
CA LYS A 141 -21.10 3.38 0.83
C LYS A 141 -19.88 4.04 0.19
N LEU A 142 -20.14 5.06 -0.62
CA LEU A 142 -19.07 5.94 -1.12
C LEU A 142 -18.65 6.87 0.01
N SER A 143 -17.38 6.80 0.36
CA SER A 143 -16.74 7.70 1.31
C SER A 143 -15.37 8.06 0.76
N THR A 144 -14.92 9.27 1.05
CA THR A 144 -13.58 9.74 0.66
C THR A 144 -12.76 9.96 1.92
N GLN A 145 -11.53 9.49 1.92
CA GLN A 145 -10.64 9.61 3.08
C GLN A 145 -9.88 10.93 3.02
N LEU A 146 -10.46 12.01 3.56
CA LEU A 146 -9.84 13.34 3.52
C LEU A 146 -8.43 13.35 4.17
N ILE A 147 -8.26 12.60 5.26
CA ILE A 147 -6.97 12.43 5.95
C ILE A 147 -5.91 11.81 5.04
N LEU A 148 -6.30 10.86 4.19
CA LEU A 148 -5.41 10.24 3.21
C LEU A 148 -4.93 11.28 2.19
N TRP A 149 -5.83 12.11 1.67
CA TRP A 149 -5.47 13.18 0.72
C TRP A 149 -4.57 14.24 1.35
N ILE A 150 -4.79 14.60 2.62
CA ILE A 150 -3.88 15.48 3.36
C ILE A 150 -2.50 14.82 3.50
N SER A 151 -2.44 13.51 3.76
CA SER A 151 -1.18 12.77 3.86
C SER A 151 -0.43 12.73 2.52
N VAL A 152 -1.15 12.56 1.41
CA VAL A 152 -0.60 12.65 0.05
C VAL A 152 -0.03 14.05 -0.20
N ALA A 153 -0.77 15.11 0.13
CA ALA A 153 -0.30 16.49 0.00
C ALA A 153 0.94 16.75 0.86
N ALA A 154 0.97 16.25 2.09
CA ALA A 154 2.13 16.35 2.97
C ALA A 154 3.36 15.65 2.37
N LEU A 155 3.21 14.46 1.77
CA LEU A 155 4.31 13.76 1.09
C LEU A 155 4.86 14.56 -0.10
N PHE A 156 3.99 15.23 -0.86
CA PHE A 156 4.45 16.13 -1.92
C PHE A 156 5.19 17.33 -1.36
N ILE A 157 4.68 17.96 -0.30
CA ILE A 157 5.37 19.08 0.36
C ILE A 157 6.75 18.65 0.85
N LEU A 158 6.83 17.52 1.56
CA LEU A 158 8.11 16.95 2.02
C LEU A 158 9.05 16.65 0.86
N SER A 159 8.54 16.11 -0.24
CA SER A 159 9.34 15.92 -1.46
C SER A 159 9.92 17.24 -1.98
N GLN A 160 9.17 18.34 -1.96
CA GLN A 160 9.68 19.64 -2.41
C GLN A 160 10.72 20.20 -1.45
N VAL A 161 10.47 20.12 -0.14
CA VAL A 161 11.42 20.57 0.89
C VAL A 161 12.75 19.81 0.80
N PHE A 162 12.73 18.50 0.54
CA PHE A 162 13.95 17.72 0.36
C PHE A 162 14.75 18.16 -0.86
N ARG A 163 14.07 18.44 -1.98
CA ARG A 163 14.70 18.94 -3.21
C ARG A 163 15.30 20.34 -3.01
N GLU A 164 14.63 21.18 -2.22
CA GLU A 164 15.13 22.51 -1.93
C GLU A 164 16.32 22.46 -0.96
N GLY A 165 16.25 21.60 0.05
CA GLY A 165 17.36 21.36 0.98
C GLY A 165 18.62 20.87 0.28
N THR A 166 18.50 20.05 -0.77
CA THR A 166 19.65 19.64 -1.58
C THR A 166 20.25 20.81 -2.36
N ARG A 167 19.41 21.65 -2.97
CA ARG A 167 19.84 22.82 -3.76
C ARG A 167 20.61 23.82 -2.89
N LEU A 168 20.08 24.16 -1.72
CA LEU A 168 20.70 25.10 -0.79
C LEU A 168 22.09 24.61 -0.33
N ARG A 169 22.21 23.32 -0.05
CA ARG A 169 23.49 22.71 0.36
C ARG A 169 24.54 22.75 -0.75
N ASP A 170 24.13 22.61 -2.01
CA ASP A 170 25.04 22.69 -3.14
C ASP A 170 25.51 24.13 -3.40
N GLU A 171 24.65 25.13 -3.13
CA GLU A 171 25.01 26.55 -3.19
C GLU A 171 26.01 26.95 -2.10
N GLU A 172 25.85 26.47 -0.87
CA GLU A 172 26.80 26.72 0.22
C GLU A 172 28.18 26.11 -0.02
N LYS A 173 28.27 25.00 -0.76
CA LYS A 173 29.56 24.40 -1.12
C LYS A 173 30.31 25.18 -2.20
N MET A 174 29.62 26.02 -2.99
CA MET A 174 30.24 26.83 -4.05
C MET A 174 30.72 28.20 -3.56
N THR A 175 30.37 28.61 -2.33
CA THR A 175 30.77 29.89 -1.75
C THR A 175 31.97 29.80 -0.80
N ILE A 176 32.48 28.59 -0.52
CA ILE A 176 33.67 28.32 0.30
C ILE A 176 34.87 27.96 -0.59
#